data_AF-A2FB34-F1
#
_entry.id   AF-A2FB34-F1
#
_cell.length_a   1.000
_cell.length_b   1.000
_cell.length_c   1.000
_cell.angle_alpha   90.00
_cell.angle_beta   90.00
_cell.angle_gamma   90.00
#
_symmetry.space_group_name_H-M   'P 1'
#
loop_
_entity.id
_entity.type
_entity.pdbx_description
1 polymer ?
#
loop_
_entity_poly.entity_id
_entity_poly.type
_entity_poly.pdbx_seq_one_letter_code
_entity_poly.pdbx_strand_id
1 'polypeptide(L)'
;MGNANMMNLVSFMVGLGELSATTSNKTASHIAAILVPVLCLICCFNVHFQSIIINRPRKIFLMASFCTSFIASVFGIVFKFLKKAVPDYLVGITFLIFVIICIVYYFVENGSISKSLNYLDEYESDPGQLSNIKNLTLLYHRITKGFMLSHHYCLSYNIFKDLMQIHPNNNQLITLYAKLLVIYPEEFNQLSWIYHHIKIAEKRTNASFFVESQIQTILMRRESILSVSLKKKLSAISQLTATAKLRMRNAWETILSGNLTDLEPLFNAVYKSIGQLDVKFMYILNYHSNNQYAIMAYANYQKEIMANISESEALKEKVKNLQNGHMENVDQIYIFGRYSFPYLPLHPLFTNNKDNRFSVQNAIQLDDQGLMNNDGTAMLDSEEETQSRLRMSIDNIHLPSLRWTIFLHLLCVLLFVGLPTILGLTLISYVETRVTNPTTLVSSISDLELNIVAMVTNTVHYIGELAGLFESMWICLIILMMDQYLLLLEVIVLRLQLLVISLNKFCILLNKLVNQK
;
A
#
# COMPACT_ATOMS: atom_id res chain seq x y z
N MET A 1 -2.43 6.60 -6.91
CA MET A 1 -3.13 7.89 -7.10
C MET A 1 -4.65 7.76 -7.26
N GLY A 2 -5.17 6.98 -8.21
CA GLY A 2 -6.64 6.84 -8.38
C GLY A 2 -7.41 6.40 -7.14
N ASN A 3 -6.89 5.42 -6.39
CA ASN A 3 -7.53 4.93 -5.16
C ASN A 3 -7.52 5.96 -4.02
N ALA A 4 -6.46 6.77 -3.89
CA ALA A 4 -6.36 7.80 -2.84
C ALA A 4 -7.37 8.94 -3.07
N ASN A 5 -7.52 9.39 -4.32
CA ASN A 5 -8.53 10.40 -4.67
C ASN A 5 -9.95 9.89 -4.44
N MET A 6 -10.20 8.61 -4.72
CA MET A 6 -11.49 7.98 -4.46
C MET A 6 -11.77 7.88 -2.95
N MET A 7 -10.78 7.56 -2.12
CA MET A 7 -10.94 7.52 -0.66
C MET A 7 -11.18 8.91 -0.04
N ASN A 8 -10.46 9.93 -0.51
CA ASN A 8 -10.71 11.30 -0.08
C ASN A 8 -12.13 11.74 -0.45
N LEU A 9 -12.62 11.31 -1.60
CA LEU A 9 -13.96 11.64 -2.06
C LEU A 9 -15.05 10.90 -1.28
N VAL A 10 -14.83 9.62 -0.91
CA VAL A 10 -15.73 8.89 0.02
C VAL A 10 -15.79 9.59 1.38
N SER A 11 -14.63 9.97 1.94
CA SER A 11 -14.57 10.68 3.23
C SER A 11 -15.26 12.04 3.17
N PHE A 12 -15.09 12.76 2.06
CA PHE A 12 -15.79 14.02 1.79
C PHE A 12 -17.32 13.82 1.69
N MET A 13 -17.78 12.74 1.05
CA MET A 13 -19.21 12.42 0.97
C MET A 13 -19.82 12.10 2.32
N VAL A 14 -19.09 11.39 3.20
CA VAL A 14 -19.52 11.13 4.57
C VAL A 14 -19.65 12.45 5.33
N GLY A 15 -18.63 13.32 5.28
CA GLY A 15 -18.68 14.63 5.93
C GLY A 15 -19.81 15.53 5.40
N LEU A 16 -20.13 15.47 4.11
CA LEU A 16 -21.28 16.19 3.54
C LEU A 16 -22.64 15.62 4.00
N GLY A 17 -22.74 14.31 4.13
CA GLY A 17 -23.91 13.64 4.70
C GLY A 17 -24.16 14.11 6.13
N GLU A 18 -23.10 14.18 6.93
CA GLU A 18 -23.13 14.66 8.32
C GLU A 18 -23.49 16.16 8.40
N LEU A 19 -22.87 16.99 7.55
CA LEU A 19 -23.21 18.42 7.48
C LEU A 19 -24.68 18.64 7.10
N SER A 20 -25.25 17.77 6.26
CA SER A 20 -26.68 17.83 5.93
C SER A 20 -27.56 17.54 7.14
N ALA A 21 -27.12 16.67 8.05
CA ALA A 21 -27.88 16.30 9.24
C ALA A 21 -27.76 17.32 10.37
N THR A 22 -26.59 17.92 10.58
CA THR A 22 -26.26 18.72 11.78
C THR A 22 -26.49 20.23 11.61
N THR A 23 -26.52 20.75 10.39
CA THR A 23 -26.60 22.20 10.18
C THR A 23 -27.97 22.78 10.54
N SER A 24 -27.98 23.74 11.49
CA SER A 24 -29.18 24.50 11.87
C SER A 24 -29.73 25.35 10.72
N ASN A 25 -28.87 25.75 9.79
CA ASN A 25 -29.26 26.49 8.60
C ASN A 25 -29.93 25.57 7.57
N LYS A 26 -31.26 25.72 7.43
CA LYS A 26 -32.08 24.93 6.52
C LYS A 26 -31.54 24.96 5.09
N THR A 27 -31.12 26.11 4.56
CA THR A 27 -30.69 26.18 3.14
C THR A 27 -29.43 25.36 2.90
N ALA A 28 -28.42 25.49 3.76
CA ALA A 28 -27.18 24.70 3.69
C ALA A 28 -27.46 23.19 3.79
N SER A 29 -28.36 22.81 4.71
CA SER A 29 -28.77 21.43 4.92
C SER A 29 -29.46 20.80 3.68
N HIS A 30 -30.25 21.58 2.92
CA HIS A 30 -30.85 21.10 1.66
C HIS A 30 -29.83 21.02 0.53
N ILE A 31 -28.92 21.99 0.42
CA ILE A 31 -27.84 21.98 -0.59
C ILE A 31 -26.94 20.76 -0.39
N ALA A 32 -26.51 20.50 0.85
CA ALA A 32 -25.70 19.33 1.18
C ALA A 32 -26.43 18.01 0.86
N ALA A 33 -27.73 17.93 1.15
CA ALA A 33 -28.53 16.73 0.84
C ALA A 33 -28.56 16.42 -0.66
N ILE A 34 -28.63 17.44 -1.52
CA ILE A 34 -28.64 17.28 -2.99
C ILE A 34 -27.24 16.98 -3.54
N LEU A 35 -26.19 17.50 -2.91
CA LEU A 35 -24.81 17.29 -3.38
C LEU A 35 -24.35 15.84 -3.23
N VAL A 36 -24.75 15.16 -2.15
CA VAL A 36 -24.37 13.75 -1.86
C VAL A 36 -24.74 12.79 -3.01
N PRO A 37 -26.00 12.71 -3.50
CA PRO A 37 -26.35 11.81 -4.61
C PRO A 37 -25.62 12.17 -5.91
N VAL A 38 -25.38 13.45 -6.19
CA VAL A 38 -24.60 13.86 -7.37
C VAL A 38 -23.18 13.31 -7.29
N LEU A 39 -22.55 13.40 -6.12
CA LEU A 39 -21.23 12.80 -5.88
C LEU A 39 -21.26 11.26 -5.98
N CYS A 40 -22.29 10.59 -5.45
CA CYS A 40 -22.48 9.15 -5.62
C CYS A 40 -22.52 8.75 -7.11
N LEU A 41 -23.23 9.51 -7.94
CA LEU A 41 -23.31 9.27 -9.39
C LEU A 41 -21.95 9.46 -10.08
N ILE A 42 -21.22 10.52 -9.73
CA ILE A 42 -19.86 10.77 -10.24
C ILE A 42 -18.93 9.62 -9.83
N CYS A 43 -19.05 9.09 -8.60
CA CYS A 43 -18.31 7.90 -8.16
C CYS A 43 -18.64 6.68 -9.00
N CYS A 44 -19.94 6.39 -9.17
CA CYS A 44 -20.41 5.27 -9.97
C CYS A 44 -19.82 5.32 -11.39
N PHE A 45 -19.85 6.50 -12.01
CA PHE A 45 -19.28 6.73 -13.33
C PHE A 45 -17.76 6.47 -13.32
N ASN A 46 -17.02 7.03 -12.37
CA ASN A 46 -15.57 6.85 -12.30
C ASN A 46 -15.17 5.38 -12.03
N VAL A 47 -15.86 4.67 -11.13
CA VAL A 47 -15.61 3.23 -10.88
C VAL A 47 -15.86 2.40 -12.14
N HIS A 48 -16.93 2.71 -12.87
CA HIS A 48 -17.28 1.95 -14.07
C HIS A 48 -16.28 2.19 -15.20
N PHE A 49 -15.91 3.44 -15.46
CA PHE A 49 -15.09 3.81 -16.62
C PHE A 49 -13.58 3.78 -16.39
N GLN A 50 -13.08 4.08 -15.18
CA GLN A 50 -11.64 4.32 -15.02
C GLN A 50 -10.77 3.06 -14.88
N SER A 51 -11.31 1.84 -14.85
CA SER A 51 -10.52 0.58 -14.76
C SER A 51 -9.51 0.51 -13.61
N ILE A 52 -9.57 1.41 -12.63
CA ILE A 52 -8.57 1.52 -11.56
C ILE A 52 -8.64 0.28 -10.64
N ILE A 53 -9.84 -0.28 -10.47
CA ILE A 53 -10.09 -1.43 -9.60
C ILE A 53 -10.13 -2.69 -10.45
N ILE A 54 -9.02 -3.44 -10.42
CA ILE A 54 -8.87 -4.72 -11.11
C ILE A 54 -9.60 -5.84 -10.36
N ASN A 55 -9.60 -5.79 -9.03
CA ASN A 55 -10.21 -6.84 -8.22
C ASN A 55 -11.74 -6.83 -8.36
N ARG A 56 -12.26 -7.86 -9.03
CA ARG A 56 -13.66 -7.99 -9.43
C ARG A 56 -14.66 -7.90 -8.27
N PRO A 57 -14.61 -8.73 -7.21
CA PRO A 57 -15.56 -8.63 -6.11
C PRO A 57 -15.52 -7.26 -5.42
N ARG A 58 -14.35 -6.64 -5.29
CA ARG A 58 -14.22 -5.28 -4.74
C ARG A 58 -14.93 -4.24 -5.61
N LYS A 59 -14.77 -4.32 -6.93
CA LYS A 59 -15.45 -3.42 -7.88
C LYS A 59 -16.97 -3.57 -7.79
N ILE A 60 -17.48 -4.82 -7.72
CA ILE A 60 -18.91 -5.10 -7.62
C ILE A 60 -19.49 -4.52 -6.33
N PHE A 61 -18.84 -4.83 -5.20
CA PHE A 61 -19.28 -4.34 -3.89
C PHE A 61 -19.28 -2.81 -3.84
N LEU A 62 -18.20 -2.17 -4.32
CA LEU A 62 -18.07 -0.72 -4.32
C LEU A 62 -19.14 -0.04 -5.19
N MET A 63 -19.40 -0.58 -6.38
CA MET A 63 -20.46 -0.06 -7.25
C MET A 63 -21.83 -0.20 -6.59
N ALA A 64 -22.12 -1.37 -6.01
CA ALA A 64 -23.37 -1.60 -5.30
C ALA A 64 -23.54 -0.65 -4.11
N SER A 65 -22.47 -0.36 -3.37
CA SER A 65 -22.48 0.62 -2.29
C SER A 65 -22.82 2.01 -2.81
N PHE A 66 -22.16 2.50 -3.87
CA PHE A 66 -22.45 3.82 -4.40
C PHE A 66 -23.87 3.96 -4.96
N CYS A 67 -24.37 2.94 -5.67
CA CYS A 67 -25.75 2.94 -6.16
C CYS A 67 -26.77 2.87 -5.02
N THR A 68 -26.51 2.08 -3.99
CA THR A 68 -27.40 2.00 -2.81
C THR A 68 -27.39 3.32 -2.05
N SER A 69 -26.22 3.93 -1.83
CA SER A 69 -26.11 5.25 -1.19
C SER A 69 -26.80 6.35 -2.01
N PHE A 70 -26.73 6.28 -3.34
CA PHE A 70 -27.50 7.16 -4.21
C PHE A 70 -29.00 7.01 -3.97
N ILE A 71 -29.53 5.78 -3.98
CA ILE A 71 -30.95 5.52 -3.75
C ILE A 71 -31.38 5.94 -2.34
N ALA A 72 -30.59 5.60 -1.31
CA ALA A 72 -30.86 5.95 0.07
C ALA A 72 -30.87 7.47 0.30
N SER A 73 -29.93 8.20 -0.32
CA SER A 73 -29.90 9.68 -0.24
C SER A 73 -31.10 10.31 -0.94
N VAL A 74 -31.54 9.77 -2.08
CA VAL A 74 -32.79 10.21 -2.74
C VAL A 74 -34.01 9.98 -1.83
N PHE A 75 -34.13 8.81 -1.20
CA PHE A 75 -35.19 8.58 -0.22
C PHE A 75 -35.11 9.55 0.96
N GLY A 76 -33.91 9.78 1.50
CA GLY A 76 -33.68 10.74 2.58
C GLY A 76 -34.14 12.15 2.22
N ILE A 77 -33.84 12.62 1.00
CA ILE A 77 -34.33 13.90 0.47
C ILE A 77 -35.86 13.93 0.43
N VAL A 78 -36.50 12.89 -0.09
CA VAL A 78 -37.97 12.80 -0.19
C VAL A 78 -38.63 12.86 1.20
N PHE A 79 -38.15 12.06 2.17
CA PHE A 79 -38.68 12.09 3.53
C PHE A 79 -38.48 13.44 4.22
N LYS A 80 -37.33 14.08 4.00
CA LYS A 80 -37.02 15.41 4.52
C LYS A 80 -37.97 16.47 3.96
N PHE A 81 -38.26 16.45 2.66
CA PHE A 81 -39.24 17.35 2.04
C PHE A 81 -40.67 17.09 2.55
N LEU A 82 -41.02 15.83 2.79
CA LEU A 82 -42.31 15.44 3.37
C LEU A 82 -42.42 15.72 4.87
N LYS A 83 -41.34 16.15 5.55
CA LYS A 83 -41.27 16.37 7.00
C LYS A 83 -41.76 15.16 7.82
N LYS A 84 -41.54 13.95 7.31
CA LYS A 84 -41.87 12.70 8.02
C LYS A 84 -40.61 12.08 8.61
N ALA A 85 -40.74 11.50 9.80
CA ALA A 85 -39.68 10.68 10.38
C ALA A 85 -39.36 9.52 9.44
N VAL A 86 -38.07 9.22 9.27
CA VAL A 86 -37.63 8.07 8.48
C VAL A 86 -37.98 6.81 9.26
N PRO A 87 -38.76 5.88 8.68
CA PRO A 87 -39.13 4.66 9.38
C PRO A 87 -37.95 3.68 9.48
N ASP A 88 -37.84 2.97 10.61
CA ASP A 88 -36.72 2.05 10.88
C ASP A 88 -36.60 0.91 9.86
N TYR A 89 -37.72 0.44 9.29
CA TYR A 89 -37.72 -0.61 8.28
C TYR A 89 -37.00 -0.20 6.98
N LEU A 90 -36.77 1.10 6.74
CA LEU A 90 -36.04 1.58 5.57
C LEU A 90 -34.61 1.02 5.52
N VAL A 91 -33.97 0.80 6.67
CA VAL A 91 -32.63 0.21 6.76
C VAL A 91 -32.61 -1.23 6.23
N GLY A 92 -33.64 -2.02 6.56
CA GLY A 92 -33.78 -3.37 6.00
C GLY A 92 -33.98 -3.37 4.49
N ILE A 93 -34.76 -2.41 3.98
CA ILE A 93 -35.01 -2.25 2.54
C ILE A 93 -33.74 -1.83 1.79
N THR A 94 -32.96 -0.88 2.31
CA THR A 94 -31.71 -0.45 1.66
C THR A 94 -30.68 -1.58 1.60
N PHE A 95 -30.60 -2.41 2.63
CA PHE A 95 -29.76 -3.62 2.60
C PHE A 95 -30.22 -4.62 1.53
N LEU A 96 -31.52 -4.87 1.41
CA LEU A 96 -32.07 -5.74 0.37
C LEU A 96 -31.79 -5.19 -1.05
N ILE A 97 -31.94 -3.88 -1.25
CA ILE A 97 -31.57 -3.19 -2.50
C ILE A 97 -30.09 -3.38 -2.81
N PHE A 98 -29.21 -3.25 -1.82
CA PHE A 98 -27.76 -3.46 -1.99
C PHE A 98 -27.44 -4.86 -2.52
N VAL A 99 -28.05 -5.90 -1.95
CA VAL A 99 -27.85 -7.30 -2.39
C VAL A 99 -28.34 -7.48 -3.84
N ILE A 100 -29.49 -6.91 -4.19
CA ILE A 100 -30.02 -6.96 -5.57
C ILE A 100 -29.06 -6.28 -6.55
N ILE A 101 -28.54 -5.09 -6.22
CA ILE A 101 -27.60 -4.36 -7.07
C ILE A 101 -26.30 -5.14 -7.24
N CYS A 102 -25.79 -5.79 -6.18
CA CYS A 102 -24.62 -6.67 -6.27
C CYS A 102 -24.82 -7.78 -7.32
N ILE A 103 -25.98 -8.45 -7.30
CA ILE A 103 -26.31 -9.54 -8.23
C ILE A 103 -26.44 -9.00 -9.66
N VAL A 104 -27.19 -7.92 -9.87
CA VAL A 104 -27.37 -7.30 -11.18
C VAL A 104 -26.02 -6.88 -11.77
N TYR A 105 -25.18 -6.20 -10.97
CA TYR A 105 -23.89 -5.72 -11.43
C TYR A 105 -22.91 -6.86 -11.72
N TYR A 106 -22.99 -7.97 -10.98
CA TYR A 106 -22.21 -9.18 -11.28
C TYR A 106 -22.50 -9.69 -12.71
N PHE A 107 -23.77 -9.73 -13.14
CA PHE A 107 -24.16 -10.13 -14.49
C PHE A 107 -23.74 -9.10 -15.55
N VAL A 108 -23.92 -7.81 -15.27
CA VAL A 108 -23.49 -6.73 -16.17
C VAL A 108 -21.97 -6.78 -16.42
N GLU A 109 -21.18 -7.00 -15.37
CA GLU A 109 -19.72 -7.10 -15.49
C GLU A 109 -19.31 -8.33 -16.32
N ASN A 110 -19.95 -9.49 -16.10
CA ASN A 110 -19.73 -10.69 -16.92
C ASN A 110 -20.01 -10.44 -18.41
N GLY A 111 -21.15 -9.83 -18.73
CA GLY A 111 -21.50 -9.50 -20.11
C GLY A 111 -20.52 -8.51 -20.73
N SER A 112 -20.05 -7.53 -19.95
CA SER A 112 -19.02 -6.58 -20.39
C SER A 112 -17.68 -7.25 -20.64
N ILE A 113 -17.28 -8.22 -19.81
CA ILE A 113 -16.05 -9.00 -19.99
C ILE A 113 -16.11 -9.80 -21.29
N SER A 114 -17.19 -10.57 -21.51
CA SER A 114 -17.35 -11.37 -22.74
C SER A 114 -17.31 -10.50 -23.99
N LYS A 115 -18.02 -9.37 -24.02
CA LYS A 115 -17.93 -8.41 -25.13
C LYS A 115 -16.51 -7.90 -25.33
N SER A 116 -15.78 -7.63 -24.24
CA SER A 116 -14.41 -7.12 -24.31
C SER A 116 -13.44 -8.13 -24.93
N LEU A 117 -13.61 -9.42 -24.63
CA LEU A 117 -12.81 -10.50 -25.23
C LEU A 117 -13.12 -10.64 -26.72
N ASN A 118 -14.39 -10.67 -27.12
CA ASN A 118 -14.75 -10.76 -28.54
C ASN A 118 -14.14 -9.62 -29.37
N TYR A 119 -14.13 -8.40 -28.83
CA TYR A 119 -13.45 -7.27 -29.50
C TYR A 119 -11.92 -7.48 -29.59
N LEU A 120 -11.30 -8.08 -28.57
CA LEU A 120 -9.87 -8.37 -28.63
C LEU A 120 -9.55 -9.47 -29.66
N ASP A 121 -10.41 -10.47 -29.82
CA ASP A 121 -10.31 -11.49 -30.87
C ASP A 121 -10.44 -10.87 -32.27
N GLU A 122 -11.39 -9.94 -32.44
CA GLU A 122 -11.55 -9.16 -33.68
C GLU A 122 -10.30 -8.34 -34.01
N TYR A 123 -9.72 -7.67 -33.00
CA TYR A 123 -8.50 -6.87 -33.16
C TYR A 123 -7.23 -7.69 -33.38
N GLU A 124 -7.17 -8.91 -32.84
CA GLU A 124 -6.08 -9.85 -33.13
C GLU A 124 -6.16 -10.35 -34.57
N SER A 125 -7.37 -10.54 -35.10
CA SER A 125 -7.60 -11.00 -36.47
C SER A 125 -7.37 -9.91 -37.51
N ASP A 126 -7.77 -8.67 -37.22
CA ASP A 126 -7.61 -7.51 -38.11
C ASP A 126 -7.11 -6.27 -37.35
N PRO A 127 -5.77 -6.09 -37.25
CA PRO A 127 -5.18 -4.93 -36.57
C PRO A 127 -5.56 -3.58 -37.19
N GLY A 128 -6.01 -3.55 -38.45
CA GLY A 128 -6.43 -2.32 -39.12
C GLY A 128 -7.60 -1.63 -38.43
N GLN A 129 -8.46 -2.41 -37.74
CA GLN A 129 -9.62 -1.89 -37.03
C GLN A 129 -9.25 -1.03 -35.81
N LEU A 130 -8.04 -1.18 -35.26
CA LEU A 130 -7.60 -0.35 -34.14
C LEU A 130 -7.54 1.14 -34.51
N SER A 131 -7.26 1.46 -35.79
CA SER A 131 -7.22 2.84 -36.28
C SER A 131 -8.59 3.54 -36.23
N ASN A 132 -9.68 2.77 -36.27
CA ASN A 132 -11.05 3.28 -36.28
C ASN A 132 -11.61 3.54 -34.87
N ILE A 133 -10.86 3.23 -33.81
CA ILE A 133 -11.35 3.34 -32.43
C ILE A 133 -11.32 4.79 -31.97
N LYS A 134 -12.50 5.39 -31.80
CA LYS A 134 -12.65 6.77 -31.31
C LYS A 134 -12.36 6.93 -29.81
N ASN A 135 -12.60 5.90 -29.00
CA ASN A 135 -12.50 5.98 -27.53
C ASN A 135 -11.42 5.05 -26.97
N LEU A 136 -10.22 5.60 -26.81
CA LEU A 136 -9.04 4.90 -26.27
C LEU A 136 -9.23 4.44 -24.81
N THR A 137 -9.99 5.17 -24.00
CA THR A 137 -10.25 4.78 -22.61
C THR A 137 -11.02 3.47 -22.51
N LEU A 138 -12.01 3.28 -23.40
CA LEU A 138 -12.75 2.02 -23.49
C LEU A 138 -11.84 0.88 -23.94
N LEU A 139 -10.91 1.15 -24.85
CA LEU A 139 -9.93 0.17 -25.28
C LEU A 139 -8.99 -0.25 -24.14
N TYR A 140 -8.50 0.69 -23.34
CA TYR A 140 -7.69 0.37 -22.15
C TYR A 140 -8.43 -0.52 -21.15
N HIS A 141 -9.73 -0.29 -20.97
CA HIS A 141 -10.58 -1.17 -20.17
C HIS A 141 -10.64 -2.59 -20.74
N ARG A 142 -10.82 -2.72 -22.07
CA ARG A 142 -10.83 -4.02 -22.76
C ARG A 142 -9.49 -4.74 -22.61
N ILE A 143 -8.36 -4.05 -22.83
CA ILE A 143 -7.01 -4.60 -22.64
C ILE A 143 -6.83 -5.10 -21.21
N THR A 144 -7.22 -4.30 -20.21
CA THR A 144 -7.08 -4.69 -18.79
C THR A 144 -7.89 -5.95 -18.49
N LYS A 145 -9.12 -6.07 -19.03
CA LYS A 145 -9.94 -7.29 -18.95
C LYS A 145 -9.30 -8.47 -19.69
N GLY A 146 -8.66 -8.23 -20.83
CA GLY A 146 -7.88 -9.21 -21.56
C GLY A 146 -6.74 -9.78 -20.73
N PHE A 147 -5.96 -8.93 -20.05
CA PHE A 147 -4.92 -9.38 -19.10
C PHE A 147 -5.49 -10.11 -17.89
N MET A 148 -6.64 -9.67 -17.35
CA MET A 148 -7.33 -10.38 -16.26
C MET A 148 -7.69 -11.82 -16.63
N LEU A 149 -7.99 -12.09 -17.88
CA LEU A 149 -8.35 -13.42 -18.38
C LEU A 149 -7.26 -14.07 -19.23
N SER A 150 -6.04 -13.52 -19.22
CA SER A 150 -4.90 -14.09 -19.94
C SER A 150 -5.14 -14.28 -21.44
N HIS A 151 -5.81 -13.31 -22.07
CA HIS A 151 -6.02 -13.29 -23.51
C HIS A 151 -4.69 -13.29 -24.27
N HIS A 152 -4.57 -14.14 -25.29
CA HIS A 152 -3.34 -14.37 -26.05
C HIS A 152 -2.74 -13.09 -26.65
N TYR A 153 -3.54 -12.29 -27.36
CA TYR A 153 -3.12 -10.99 -27.91
C TYR A 153 -2.55 -10.00 -26.87
N CYS A 154 -3.10 -10.04 -25.64
CA CYS A 154 -2.63 -9.21 -24.53
C CYS A 154 -1.31 -9.75 -23.97
N LEU A 155 -1.20 -11.06 -23.74
CA LEU A 155 -0.01 -11.71 -23.18
C LEU A 155 1.22 -11.64 -24.10
N SER A 156 1.02 -11.58 -25.41
CA SER A 156 2.10 -11.35 -26.39
C SER A 156 2.55 -9.88 -26.48
N TYR A 157 1.84 -8.97 -25.80
CA TYR A 157 2.00 -7.52 -25.88
C TYR A 157 1.87 -6.94 -27.30
N ASN A 158 1.43 -7.72 -28.30
CA ASN A 158 1.31 -7.26 -29.68
C ASN A 158 0.31 -6.12 -29.81
N ILE A 159 -0.78 -6.16 -29.03
CA ILE A 159 -1.75 -5.06 -28.95
C ILE A 159 -1.10 -3.71 -28.61
N PHE A 160 -0.05 -3.70 -27.78
CA PHE A 160 0.67 -2.47 -27.47
C PHE A 160 1.58 -2.03 -28.60
N LYS A 161 2.21 -2.96 -29.33
CA LYS A 161 3.02 -2.62 -30.50
C LYS A 161 2.16 -1.96 -31.58
N ASP A 162 1.00 -2.55 -31.87
CA ASP A 162 0.06 -2.05 -32.88
C ASP A 162 -0.52 -0.70 -32.43
N LEU A 163 -0.89 -0.55 -31.16
CA LEU A 163 -1.35 0.73 -30.62
C LEU A 163 -0.28 1.82 -30.59
N MET A 164 0.98 1.47 -30.34
CA MET A 164 2.08 2.45 -30.38
C MET A 164 2.39 2.91 -31.80
N GLN A 165 2.15 2.08 -32.83
CA GLN A 165 2.27 2.52 -34.22
C GLN A 165 1.21 3.59 -34.57
N ILE A 166 -0.01 3.43 -34.07
CA ILE A 166 -1.13 4.35 -34.34
C ILE A 166 -1.07 5.60 -33.44
N HIS A 167 -0.72 5.43 -32.16
CA HIS A 167 -0.74 6.47 -31.13
C HIS A 167 0.55 6.53 -30.30
N PRO A 168 1.71 6.86 -30.91
CA PRO A 168 3.01 6.79 -30.25
C PRO A 168 3.16 7.75 -29.06
N ASN A 169 2.48 8.90 -29.11
CA ASN A 169 2.63 9.97 -28.11
C ASN A 169 1.59 9.89 -26.97
N ASN A 170 0.83 8.81 -26.86
CA ASN A 170 -0.19 8.71 -25.82
C ASN A 170 0.39 8.20 -24.50
N ASN A 171 0.61 9.12 -23.56
CA ASN A 171 1.14 8.81 -22.23
C ASN A 171 0.31 7.77 -21.45
N GLN A 172 -1.02 7.71 -21.64
CA GLN A 172 -1.87 6.74 -20.94
C GLN A 172 -1.62 5.31 -21.45
N LEU A 173 -1.47 5.15 -22.77
CA LEU A 173 -1.10 3.88 -23.39
C LEU A 173 0.26 3.40 -22.87
N ILE A 174 1.26 4.27 -22.90
CA ILE A 174 2.62 3.95 -22.45
C ILE A 174 2.62 3.57 -20.95
N THR A 175 1.85 4.30 -20.14
CA THR A 175 1.71 4.01 -18.70
C THR A 175 1.02 2.67 -18.46
N LEU A 176 -0.03 2.35 -19.22
CA LEU A 176 -0.71 1.07 -19.14
C LEU A 176 0.23 -0.08 -19.53
N TYR A 177 0.98 0.11 -20.62
CA TYR A 177 1.94 -0.87 -21.10
C TYR A 177 3.04 -1.13 -20.05
N ALA A 178 3.62 -0.06 -19.49
CA ALA A 178 4.61 -0.16 -18.42
C ALA A 178 4.09 -0.92 -17.21
N LYS A 179 2.85 -0.64 -16.75
CA LYS A 179 2.25 -1.31 -15.59
C LYS A 179 2.13 -2.82 -15.78
N LEU A 180 1.85 -3.27 -17.00
CA LEU A 180 1.65 -4.68 -17.30
C LEU A 180 3.00 -5.40 -17.50
N LEU A 181 3.96 -4.76 -18.17
CA LEU A 181 5.32 -5.30 -18.31
C LEU A 181 6.03 -5.42 -16.97
N VAL A 182 5.84 -4.45 -16.08
CA VAL A 182 6.41 -4.45 -14.73
C VAL A 182 6.02 -5.70 -13.95
N ILE A 183 4.92 -6.39 -14.27
CA ILE A 183 4.55 -7.63 -13.57
C ILE A 183 5.63 -8.69 -13.76
N TYR A 184 6.17 -8.86 -14.96
CA TYR A 184 7.16 -9.90 -15.26
C TYR A 184 8.59 -9.36 -15.18
N PRO A 185 9.44 -9.89 -14.28
CA PRO A 185 10.85 -9.49 -14.23
C PRO A 185 11.62 -9.83 -15.52
N GLU A 186 11.19 -10.85 -16.26
CA GLU A 186 11.80 -11.28 -17.53
C GLU A 186 11.70 -10.21 -18.63
N GLU A 187 10.71 -9.32 -18.55
CA GLU A 187 10.49 -8.23 -19.51
C GLU A 187 11.30 -6.96 -19.20
N PHE A 188 12.40 -7.10 -18.45
CA PHE A 188 13.29 -6.02 -18.03
C PHE A 188 13.73 -5.12 -19.20
N ASN A 189 14.12 -5.72 -20.33
CA ASN A 189 14.60 -4.98 -21.51
C ASN A 189 13.50 -4.13 -22.14
N GLN A 190 12.29 -4.67 -22.27
CA GLN A 190 11.15 -3.94 -22.81
C GLN A 190 10.75 -2.79 -21.86
N LEU A 191 10.77 -3.05 -20.56
CA LEU A 191 10.50 -2.04 -19.55
C LEU A 191 11.55 -0.91 -19.58
N SER A 192 12.83 -1.23 -19.75
CA SER A 192 13.91 -0.24 -19.91
C SER A 192 13.73 0.60 -21.17
N TRP A 193 13.28 0.00 -22.27
CA TRP A 193 12.95 0.74 -23.50
C TRP A 193 11.80 1.73 -23.25
N ILE A 194 10.73 1.32 -22.56
CA ILE A 194 9.63 2.22 -22.20
C ILE A 194 10.09 3.33 -21.26
N TYR A 195 10.94 3.03 -20.29
CA TYR A 195 11.53 4.04 -19.40
C TYR A 195 12.21 5.16 -20.20
N HIS A 196 13.03 4.79 -21.19
CA HIS A 196 13.65 5.79 -22.08
C HIS A 196 12.62 6.56 -22.91
N HIS A 197 11.59 5.89 -23.41
CA HIS A 197 10.52 6.53 -24.18
C HIS A 197 9.75 7.56 -23.33
N ILE A 198 9.42 7.26 -22.08
CA ILE A 198 8.77 8.19 -21.13
C ILE A 198 9.69 9.38 -20.83
N LYS A 199 10.99 9.13 -20.68
CA LYS A 199 11.98 10.16 -20.33
C LYS A 199 12.19 11.19 -21.46
N ILE A 200 12.15 10.74 -22.71
CA ILE A 200 12.37 11.58 -23.90
C ILE A 200 11.08 12.28 -24.36
N ALA A 201 9.90 11.79 -23.95
CA ALA A 201 8.62 12.37 -24.35
C ALA A 201 8.51 13.87 -24.04
N GLU A 202 8.16 14.67 -25.05
CA GLU A 202 8.11 16.14 -24.95
C GLU A 202 7.06 16.62 -23.93
N LYS A 203 5.91 15.93 -23.85
CA LYS A 203 4.79 16.29 -22.97
C LYS A 203 4.81 15.46 -21.69
N ARG A 204 5.59 15.90 -20.70
CA ARG A 204 5.66 15.27 -19.38
C ARG A 204 4.54 15.79 -18.49
N THR A 205 3.66 14.90 -18.08
CA THR A 205 2.67 15.16 -17.03
C THR A 205 3.26 14.83 -15.66
N ASN A 206 2.72 15.39 -14.59
CA ASN A 206 3.13 15.01 -13.22
C ASN A 206 2.98 13.49 -12.99
N ALA A 207 1.95 12.89 -13.58
CA ALA A 207 1.73 11.45 -13.54
C ALA A 207 2.86 10.67 -14.23
N SER A 208 3.34 11.12 -15.39
CA SER A 208 4.44 10.44 -16.09
C SER A 208 5.77 10.55 -15.34
N PHE A 209 6.03 11.66 -14.64
CA PHE A 209 7.22 11.79 -13.77
C PHE A 209 7.19 10.77 -12.63
N PHE A 210 6.04 10.60 -11.99
CA PHE A 210 5.88 9.60 -10.93
C PHE A 210 6.05 8.18 -11.45
N VAL A 211 5.42 7.86 -12.59
CA VAL A 211 5.58 6.55 -13.25
C VAL A 211 7.03 6.29 -13.63
N GLU A 212 7.74 7.27 -14.18
CA GLU A 212 9.18 7.17 -14.49
C GLU A 212 10.01 6.84 -13.26
N SER A 213 9.78 7.55 -12.14
CA SER A 213 10.50 7.31 -10.88
C SER A 213 10.22 5.91 -10.32
N GLN A 214 8.97 5.44 -10.41
CA GLN A 214 8.62 4.06 -10.05
C GLN A 214 9.34 3.05 -10.92
N ILE A 215 9.25 3.18 -12.26
CA ILE A 215 9.93 2.27 -13.18
C ILE A 215 11.44 2.24 -12.93
N GLN A 216 12.06 3.41 -12.70
CA GLN A 216 13.50 3.49 -12.38
C GLN A 216 13.84 2.70 -11.11
N THR A 217 13.04 2.84 -10.06
CA THR A 217 13.24 2.11 -8.79
C THR A 217 13.13 0.60 -9.00
N ILE A 218 12.18 0.17 -9.84
CA ILE A 218 11.96 -1.24 -10.18
C ILE A 218 13.14 -1.79 -10.98
N LEU A 219 13.58 -1.05 -12.00
CA LEU A 219 14.73 -1.41 -12.81
C LEU A 219 15.99 -1.53 -11.94
N MET A 220 16.25 -0.59 -11.03
CA MET A 220 17.39 -0.67 -10.11
C MET A 220 17.35 -1.92 -9.22
N ARG A 221 16.16 -2.31 -8.74
CA ARG A 221 15.98 -3.49 -7.87
C ARG A 221 16.17 -4.82 -8.63
N ARG A 222 15.82 -4.84 -9.91
CA ARG A 222 15.96 -6.00 -10.80
C ARG A 222 17.34 -6.10 -11.46
N GLU A 223 18.14 -5.05 -11.34
CA GLU A 223 19.45 -4.98 -11.99
C GLU A 223 20.47 -5.91 -11.30
N SER A 224 20.82 -7.00 -11.98
CA SER A 224 21.87 -7.94 -11.54
C SER A 224 23.27 -7.56 -12.03
N ILE A 225 23.35 -6.73 -13.08
CA ILE A 225 24.60 -6.34 -13.76
C ILE A 225 25.16 -5.06 -13.13
N LEU A 226 26.49 -4.87 -13.18
CA LEU A 226 27.11 -3.63 -12.73
C LEU A 226 26.95 -2.51 -13.78
N SER A 227 25.92 -1.66 -13.65
CA SER A 227 25.85 -0.45 -14.48
C SER A 227 26.95 0.56 -14.17
N VAL A 228 27.24 1.42 -15.14
CA VAL A 228 28.16 2.55 -14.99
C VAL A 228 27.74 3.48 -13.84
N SER A 229 26.43 3.71 -13.65
CA SER A 229 25.92 4.55 -12.57
C SER A 229 26.13 3.90 -11.20
N LEU A 230 25.88 2.60 -11.08
CA LEU A 230 26.15 1.82 -9.86
C LEU A 230 27.65 1.74 -9.58
N LYS A 231 28.49 1.47 -10.59
CA LYS A 231 29.95 1.44 -10.48
C LYS A 231 30.50 2.76 -9.90
N LYS A 232 30.02 3.91 -10.38
CA LYS A 232 30.41 5.22 -9.84
C LYS A 232 30.01 5.38 -8.37
N LYS A 233 28.80 4.95 -7.98
CA LYS A 233 28.34 4.99 -6.58
C LYS A 233 29.17 4.08 -5.68
N LEU A 234 29.45 2.85 -6.12
CA LEU A 234 30.27 1.88 -5.38
C LEU A 234 31.72 2.35 -5.27
N SER A 235 32.28 2.96 -6.31
CA SER A 235 33.61 3.57 -6.27
C SER A 235 33.69 4.70 -5.22
N ALA A 236 32.69 5.58 -5.17
CA ALA A 236 32.62 6.63 -4.16
C ALA A 236 32.47 6.09 -2.73
N ILE A 237 31.71 5.00 -2.54
CA ILE A 237 31.61 4.32 -1.25
C ILE A 237 32.94 3.66 -0.88
N SER A 238 33.60 2.98 -1.82
CA SER A 238 34.90 2.36 -1.59
C SER A 238 35.96 3.39 -1.13
N GLN A 239 35.98 4.58 -1.73
CA GLN A 239 36.85 5.68 -1.28
C GLN A 239 36.52 6.15 0.14
N LEU A 240 35.24 6.24 0.50
CA LEU A 240 34.81 6.57 1.86
C LEU A 240 35.17 5.47 2.86
N THR A 241 35.04 4.20 2.49
CA THR A 241 35.46 3.05 3.29
C THR A 241 36.97 3.10 3.54
N ALA A 242 37.78 3.34 2.51
CA ALA A 242 39.24 3.48 2.66
C ALA A 242 39.60 4.66 3.60
N THR A 243 38.89 5.78 3.48
CA THR A 243 39.07 6.94 4.37
C THR A 243 38.69 6.60 5.82
N ALA A 244 37.60 5.86 6.03
CA ALA A 244 37.18 5.41 7.36
C ALA A 244 38.20 4.47 8.00
N LYS A 245 38.74 3.50 7.24
CA LYS A 245 39.83 2.62 7.71
C LYS A 245 41.06 3.41 8.16
N LEU A 246 41.48 4.38 7.36
CA LEU A 246 42.62 5.23 7.71
C LEU A 246 42.36 6.00 9.00
N ARG A 247 41.17 6.59 9.16
CA ARG A 247 40.79 7.31 10.39
C ARG A 247 40.77 6.38 11.62
N MET A 248 40.27 5.15 11.46
CA MET A 248 40.30 4.15 12.53
C MET A 248 41.73 3.78 12.91
N ARG A 249 42.61 3.55 11.92
CA ARG A 249 44.03 3.26 12.16
C ARG A 249 44.71 4.40 12.91
N ASN A 250 44.51 5.64 12.46
CA ASN A 250 45.08 6.81 13.12
C ASN A 250 44.60 6.92 14.58
N ALA A 251 43.31 6.69 14.84
CA ALA A 251 42.80 6.64 16.21
C ALA A 251 43.49 5.56 17.05
N TRP A 252 43.68 4.35 16.50
CA TRP A 252 44.41 3.28 17.16
C TRP A 252 45.88 3.60 17.42
N GLU A 253 46.58 4.21 16.46
CA GLU A 253 47.96 4.67 16.63
C GLU A 253 48.06 5.74 17.74
N THR A 254 47.10 6.66 17.82
CA THR A 254 47.00 7.65 18.90
C THR A 254 46.77 6.99 20.27
N ILE A 255 45.93 5.95 20.35
CA ILE A 255 45.75 5.15 21.57
C ILE A 255 47.06 4.47 21.98
N LEU A 256 47.74 3.82 21.03
CA LEU A 256 48.99 3.08 21.29
C LEU A 256 50.14 3.99 21.71
N SER A 257 50.18 5.23 21.22
CA SER A 257 51.15 6.26 21.62
C SER A 257 50.84 6.90 22.98
N GLY A 258 49.68 6.61 23.59
CA GLY A 258 49.30 7.11 24.91
C GLY A 258 48.84 8.57 24.94
N ASN A 259 48.60 9.20 23.78
CA ASN A 259 48.12 10.57 23.71
C ASN A 259 46.57 10.62 23.77
N LEU A 260 46.01 10.84 24.95
CA LEU A 260 44.55 10.85 25.16
C LEU A 260 43.88 12.16 24.75
N THR A 261 44.60 13.29 24.63
CA THR A 261 43.99 14.59 24.35
C THR A 261 43.41 14.68 22.95
N ASP A 262 44.02 13.97 22.00
CA ASP A 262 43.61 14.00 20.59
C ASP A 262 42.62 12.87 20.22
N LEU A 263 42.24 12.05 21.20
CA LEU A 263 41.51 10.81 20.94
C LEU A 263 40.01 11.06 20.64
N GLU A 264 39.37 11.94 21.40
CA GLU A 264 37.96 12.28 21.23
C GLU A 264 37.62 12.84 19.83
N PRO A 265 38.35 13.83 19.27
CA PRO A 265 38.06 14.32 17.93
C PRO A 265 38.30 13.26 16.84
N LEU A 266 39.28 12.36 17.02
CA LEU A 266 39.51 11.24 16.10
C LEU A 266 38.35 10.25 16.12
N PHE A 267 37.85 9.86 17.29
CA PHE A 267 36.68 8.99 17.40
C PHE A 267 35.43 9.63 16.81
N ASN A 268 35.17 10.91 17.09
CA ASN A 268 34.06 11.64 16.49
C ASN A 268 34.13 11.65 14.95
N ALA A 269 35.34 11.79 14.39
CA ALA A 269 35.55 11.70 12.94
C ALA A 269 35.30 10.28 12.39
N VAL A 270 35.71 9.24 13.12
CA VAL A 270 35.43 7.84 12.78
C VAL A 270 33.93 7.58 12.80
N TYR A 271 33.22 7.90 13.89
CA TYR A 271 31.77 7.70 14.02
C TYR A 271 30.99 8.40 12.91
N LYS A 272 31.35 9.66 12.59
CA LYS A 272 30.71 10.38 11.48
C LYS A 272 30.93 9.69 10.13
N SER A 273 32.11 9.11 9.91
CA SER A 273 32.42 8.38 8.68
C SER A 273 31.63 7.08 8.58
N ILE A 274 31.53 6.34 9.68
CA ILE A 274 30.75 5.10 9.78
C ILE A 274 29.27 5.41 9.51
N GLY A 275 28.68 6.39 10.20
CA GLY A 275 27.28 6.75 9.99
C GLY A 275 26.96 7.20 8.56
N GLN A 276 27.90 7.88 7.89
CA GLN A 276 27.76 8.20 6.47
C GLN A 276 27.81 6.97 5.56
N LEU A 277 28.65 5.99 5.88
CA LEU A 277 28.74 4.72 5.16
C LEU A 277 27.47 3.88 5.37
N ASP A 278 26.95 3.79 6.59
CA ASP A 278 25.71 3.06 6.91
C ASP A 278 24.53 3.59 6.09
N VAL A 279 24.33 4.90 6.06
CA VAL A 279 23.25 5.52 5.26
C VAL A 279 23.42 5.24 3.77
N LYS A 280 24.67 5.28 3.26
CA LYS A 280 24.96 5.01 1.84
C LYS A 280 24.76 3.54 1.47
N PHE A 281 25.18 2.61 2.32
CA PHE A 281 24.95 1.18 2.10
C PHE A 281 23.47 0.84 2.23
N MET A 282 22.77 1.37 3.25
CA MET A 282 21.32 1.22 3.37
C MET A 282 20.59 1.68 2.11
N TYR A 283 20.96 2.86 1.56
CA TYR A 283 20.42 3.34 0.29
C TYR A 283 20.72 2.34 -0.84
N ILE A 284 21.98 1.96 -1.05
CA ILE A 284 22.33 1.04 -2.14
C ILE A 284 21.62 -0.30 -2.02
N LEU A 285 21.54 -0.90 -0.84
CA LEU A 285 20.86 -2.19 -0.63
C LEU A 285 19.35 -2.09 -0.85
N ASN A 286 18.72 -0.96 -0.52
CA ASN A 286 17.29 -0.75 -0.77
C ASN A 286 16.94 -0.60 -2.26
N TYR A 287 17.85 -0.02 -3.05
CA TYR A 287 17.66 0.18 -4.49
C TYR A 287 18.21 -0.97 -5.34
N HIS A 288 19.27 -1.64 -4.90
CA HIS A 288 19.99 -2.69 -5.64
C HIS A 288 20.08 -3.97 -4.82
N SER A 289 18.95 -4.40 -4.23
CA SER A 289 18.86 -5.52 -3.28
C SER A 289 19.25 -6.87 -3.86
N ASN A 290 19.24 -7.03 -5.19
CA ASN A 290 19.60 -8.26 -5.89
C ASN A 290 20.91 -8.13 -6.66
N ASN A 291 21.66 -7.03 -6.47
CA ASN A 291 22.92 -6.82 -7.17
C ASN A 291 24.09 -7.42 -6.38
N GLN A 292 24.76 -8.41 -6.97
CA GLN A 292 25.88 -9.10 -6.32
C GLN A 292 27.03 -8.17 -5.93
N TYR A 293 27.33 -7.14 -6.73
CA TYR A 293 28.46 -6.23 -6.48
C TYR A 293 28.16 -5.30 -5.30
N ALA A 294 26.92 -4.85 -5.19
CA ALA A 294 26.46 -4.04 -4.06
C ALA A 294 26.52 -4.82 -2.74
N ILE A 295 26.01 -6.07 -2.75
CA ILE A 295 26.00 -6.94 -1.58
C ILE A 295 27.43 -7.33 -1.18
N MET A 296 28.29 -7.64 -2.15
CA MET A 296 29.70 -7.94 -1.88
C MET A 296 30.44 -6.73 -1.27
N ALA A 297 30.22 -5.52 -1.81
CA ALA A 297 30.80 -4.31 -1.23
C ALA A 297 30.34 -4.10 0.23
N TYR A 298 29.08 -4.41 0.53
CA TYR A 298 28.56 -4.36 1.89
C TYR A 298 29.11 -5.47 2.79
N ALA A 299 29.29 -6.69 2.27
CA ALA A 299 29.92 -7.79 2.99
C ALA A 299 31.36 -7.43 3.39
N ASN A 300 32.12 -6.78 2.49
CA ASN A 300 33.46 -6.30 2.79
C ASN A 300 33.44 -5.17 3.83
N TYR A 301 32.50 -4.23 3.72
CA TYR A 301 32.29 -3.22 4.76
C TYR A 301 32.00 -3.82 6.14
N GLN A 302 31.10 -4.80 6.21
CA GLN A 302 30.76 -5.50 7.44
C GLN A 302 31.98 -6.19 8.05
N LYS A 303 32.79 -6.87 7.24
CA LYS A 303 34.01 -7.53 7.70
C LYS A 303 35.06 -6.52 8.17
N GLU A 304 35.34 -5.49 7.39
CA GLU A 304 36.53 -4.68 7.56
C GLU A 304 36.34 -3.46 8.49
N ILE A 305 35.13 -2.90 8.55
CA ILE A 305 34.82 -1.72 9.36
C ILE A 305 34.02 -2.09 10.60
N MET A 306 32.99 -2.92 10.44
CA MET A 306 32.09 -3.31 11.54
C MET A 306 32.55 -4.55 12.30
N ALA A 307 33.60 -5.23 11.81
CA ALA A 307 34.07 -6.51 12.33
C ALA A 307 32.93 -7.56 12.49
N ASN A 308 31.90 -7.51 11.64
CA ASN A 308 30.83 -8.51 11.60
C ASN A 308 31.17 -9.63 10.62
N ILE A 309 31.98 -10.59 11.05
CA ILE A 309 32.36 -11.71 10.19
C ILE A 309 31.13 -12.57 9.86
N SER A 310 30.29 -12.86 10.85
CA SER A 310 29.08 -13.68 10.67
C SER A 310 28.12 -13.12 9.61
N GLU A 311 27.84 -11.80 9.67
CA GLU A 311 26.98 -11.14 8.68
C GLU A 311 27.66 -11.04 7.33
N SER A 312 28.98 -10.80 7.29
CA SER A 312 29.76 -10.80 6.05
C SER A 312 29.69 -12.15 5.33
N GLU A 313 29.80 -13.25 6.06
CA GLU A 313 29.69 -14.61 5.51
C GLU A 313 28.30 -14.90 4.97
N ALA A 314 27.25 -14.56 5.71
CA ALA A 314 25.87 -14.68 5.25
C ALA A 314 25.62 -13.87 3.96
N LEU A 315 26.15 -12.64 3.88
CA LEU A 315 26.06 -11.81 2.68
C LEU A 315 26.86 -12.40 1.50
N LYS A 316 28.03 -13.01 1.74
CA LYS A 316 28.81 -13.70 0.70
C LYS A 316 28.11 -14.96 0.21
N GLU A 317 27.45 -15.71 1.08
CA GLU A 317 26.60 -16.84 0.69
C GLU A 317 25.44 -16.36 -0.18
N LYS A 318 24.77 -15.27 0.20
CA LYS A 318 23.75 -14.62 -0.63
C LYS A 318 24.29 -14.21 -2.00
N VAL A 319 25.51 -13.68 -2.09
CA VAL A 319 26.17 -13.38 -3.37
C VAL A 319 26.35 -14.64 -4.21
N LYS A 320 26.81 -15.75 -3.62
CA LYS A 320 26.93 -17.05 -4.33
C LYS A 320 25.57 -17.54 -4.85
N ASN A 321 24.51 -17.39 -4.06
CA ASN A 321 23.16 -17.75 -4.49
C ASN A 321 22.69 -16.92 -5.68
N LEU A 322 22.94 -15.60 -5.66
CA LEU A 322 22.62 -14.70 -6.78
C LEU A 322 23.44 -15.01 -8.03
N GLN A 323 24.73 -15.36 -7.90
CA GLN A 323 25.58 -15.82 -9.00
C GLN A 323 25.04 -17.09 -9.67
N ASN A 324 24.48 -17.98 -8.85
CA ASN A 324 23.80 -19.19 -9.32
C ASN A 324 22.40 -18.92 -9.91
N GLY A 325 21.96 -17.65 -9.97
CA GLY A 325 20.65 -17.26 -10.48
C GLY A 325 19.50 -17.41 -9.48
N HIS A 326 19.78 -17.76 -8.23
CA HIS A 326 18.76 -17.85 -7.19
C HIS A 326 18.48 -16.45 -6.62
N MET A 327 17.31 -15.92 -6.97
CA MET A 327 16.82 -14.66 -6.44
C MET A 327 16.18 -14.93 -5.07
N GLU A 328 16.89 -14.57 -4.00
CA GLU A 328 16.46 -14.82 -2.62
C GLU A 328 15.23 -13.96 -2.24
N ASN A 329 15.18 -12.74 -2.77
CA ASN A 329 14.02 -11.86 -2.61
C ASN A 329 13.05 -12.06 -3.77
N VAL A 330 11.89 -12.66 -3.49
CA VAL A 330 10.79 -12.70 -4.45
C VAL A 330 10.39 -11.27 -4.79
N ASP A 331 10.32 -10.98 -6.08
CA ASP A 331 9.93 -9.66 -6.56
C ASP A 331 8.51 -9.31 -6.09
N GLN A 332 8.42 -8.37 -5.16
CA GLN A 332 7.14 -7.94 -4.58
C GLN A 332 6.13 -7.51 -5.65
N ILE A 333 6.61 -6.92 -6.74
CA ILE A 333 5.74 -6.39 -7.79
C ILE A 333 5.20 -7.52 -8.65
N TYR A 334 6.00 -8.56 -8.89
CA TYR A 334 5.51 -9.79 -9.47
C TYR A 334 4.40 -10.38 -8.59
N ILE A 335 4.62 -10.49 -7.26
CA ILE A 335 3.60 -11.01 -6.33
C ILE A 335 2.31 -10.16 -6.39
N PHE A 336 2.40 -8.84 -6.32
CA PHE A 336 1.23 -7.95 -6.38
C PHE A 336 0.53 -7.99 -7.74
N GLY A 337 1.28 -8.12 -8.83
CA GLY A 337 0.76 -8.33 -10.16
C GLY A 337 -0.02 -9.63 -10.25
N ARG A 338 0.54 -10.74 -9.75
CA ARG A 338 -0.11 -12.05 -9.66
C ARG A 338 -1.37 -12.03 -8.80
N TYR A 339 -1.35 -11.32 -7.68
CA TYR A 339 -2.53 -11.15 -6.83
C TYR A 339 -3.63 -10.35 -7.54
N SER A 340 -3.24 -9.35 -8.33
CA SER A 340 -4.18 -8.51 -9.09
C SER A 340 -4.74 -9.23 -10.31
N PHE A 341 -3.94 -10.10 -10.94
CA PHE A 341 -4.26 -10.84 -12.15
C PHE A 341 -4.01 -12.34 -11.94
N PRO A 342 -4.93 -13.06 -11.26
CA PRO A 342 -4.70 -14.43 -10.81
C PRO A 342 -4.54 -15.45 -11.95
N TYR A 343 -5.12 -15.16 -13.12
CA TYR A 343 -5.09 -16.05 -14.28
C TYR A 343 -3.84 -15.91 -15.14
N LEU A 344 -2.94 -14.97 -14.83
CA LEU A 344 -1.70 -14.81 -15.59
C LEU A 344 -0.91 -16.14 -15.61
N PRO A 345 -0.09 -16.40 -16.63
CA PRO A 345 0.89 -17.48 -16.60
C PRO A 345 2.04 -17.17 -15.64
N LEU A 346 2.73 -18.20 -15.12
CA LEU A 346 3.86 -18.02 -14.19
C LEU A 346 5.02 -17.27 -14.86
N HIS A 347 5.27 -17.57 -16.12
CA HIS A 347 6.26 -16.93 -16.98
C HIS A 347 5.58 -16.37 -18.23
N PRO A 348 6.14 -15.32 -18.86
CA PRO A 348 5.59 -14.81 -20.11
C PRO A 348 5.65 -15.89 -21.20
N LEU A 349 4.51 -16.21 -21.81
CA LEU A 349 4.39 -17.28 -22.82
C LEU A 349 5.28 -17.03 -24.06
N PHE A 350 5.55 -15.76 -24.36
CA PHE A 350 6.29 -15.31 -25.53
C PHE A 350 7.60 -14.65 -25.11
N THR A 351 8.38 -15.34 -24.27
CA THR A 351 9.79 -14.96 -24.17
C THR A 351 10.43 -15.32 -25.51
N ASN A 352 10.86 -14.32 -26.30
CA ASN A 352 11.73 -14.52 -27.47
C ASN A 352 13.09 -15.03 -26.98
N ASN A 353 13.11 -16.28 -26.53
CA ASN A 353 14.19 -16.90 -25.78
C ASN A 353 15.25 -17.52 -26.71
N LYS A 354 15.48 -16.93 -27.89
CA LYS A 354 16.52 -17.42 -28.80
C LYS A 354 17.86 -16.71 -28.68
N ASP A 355 17.92 -15.42 -28.29
CA ASP A 355 19.21 -14.70 -28.36
C ASP A 355 19.64 -13.98 -27.06
N ASN A 356 18.81 -13.95 -26.01
CA ASN A 356 19.11 -13.24 -24.76
C ASN A 356 19.45 -14.15 -23.58
N ARG A 357 20.03 -15.33 -23.85
CA ARG A 357 21.14 -15.78 -22.99
C ARG A 357 22.31 -14.85 -23.24
N PHE A 358 22.15 -13.59 -22.82
CA PHE A 358 23.25 -12.66 -22.62
C PHE A 358 24.12 -13.35 -21.58
N SER A 359 25.08 -14.09 -22.10
CA SER A 359 26.41 -14.37 -21.59
C SER A 359 26.76 -13.60 -20.30
N VAL A 360 26.14 -13.99 -19.19
CA VAL A 360 26.65 -13.70 -17.84
C VAL A 360 28.08 -14.26 -17.71
N GLN A 361 28.45 -15.24 -18.54
CA GLN A 361 29.81 -15.75 -18.65
C GLN A 361 30.81 -14.85 -19.41
N ASN A 362 30.40 -13.97 -20.32
CA ASN A 362 31.37 -13.19 -21.13
C ASN A 362 31.69 -11.81 -20.56
N ALA A 363 30.92 -11.31 -19.59
CA ALA A 363 31.25 -10.06 -18.88
C ALA A 363 32.16 -10.27 -17.66
N ILE A 364 32.45 -11.53 -17.28
CA ILE A 364 33.32 -11.85 -16.13
C ILE A 364 34.82 -11.84 -16.54
N GLN A 365 35.15 -11.75 -17.83
CA GLN A 365 36.54 -11.82 -18.30
C GLN A 365 37.21 -10.48 -18.63
N LEU A 366 36.57 -9.34 -18.39
CA LEU A 366 37.20 -8.04 -18.60
C LEU A 366 37.27 -7.27 -17.27
N ASP A 367 38.43 -7.38 -16.63
CA ASP A 367 39.02 -6.43 -15.66
C ASP A 367 38.72 -6.61 -14.15
N ASP A 368 38.26 -7.79 -13.70
CA ASP A 368 37.99 -8.06 -12.26
C ASP A 368 39.19 -8.64 -11.46
N GLN A 369 40.41 -8.54 -11.98
CA GLN A 369 41.63 -9.05 -11.32
C GLN A 369 42.12 -8.22 -10.11
N GLY A 370 41.40 -7.17 -9.71
CA GLY A 370 41.82 -6.27 -8.62
C GLY A 370 41.06 -6.38 -7.30
N LEU A 371 39.90 -7.03 -7.25
CA LEU A 371 39.02 -6.99 -6.07
C LEU A 371 38.71 -8.36 -5.44
N MET A 372 39.10 -9.47 -6.07
CA MET A 372 38.72 -10.82 -5.66
C MET A 372 39.87 -11.72 -5.19
N ASN A 373 41.11 -11.22 -5.09
CA ASN A 373 42.21 -12.00 -4.52
C ASN A 373 42.33 -11.77 -3.01
N ASN A 374 42.01 -12.80 -2.23
CA ASN A 374 42.65 -13.00 -0.94
C ASN A 374 42.81 -14.50 -0.64
N ASP A 375 43.87 -15.08 -1.22
CA ASP A 375 44.50 -16.30 -0.74
C ASP A 375 45.19 -16.00 0.60
N GLY A 376 44.76 -16.65 1.68
CA GLY A 376 45.30 -16.44 3.03
C GLY A 376 44.49 -17.14 4.14
N THR A 377 43.98 -18.33 3.87
CA THR A 377 42.87 -18.99 4.60
C THR A 377 43.26 -19.89 5.79
N ALA A 378 44.42 -19.69 6.43
CA ALA A 378 44.81 -20.57 7.55
C ALA A 378 45.25 -19.85 8.84
N MET A 379 45.50 -18.53 8.80
CA MET A 379 45.94 -17.78 9.99
C MET A 379 44.93 -16.74 10.50
N LEU A 380 43.91 -16.42 9.69
CA LEU A 380 42.87 -15.42 10.00
C LEU A 380 41.72 -15.95 10.86
N ASP A 381 41.46 -17.26 10.86
CA ASP A 381 40.33 -17.88 11.58
C ASP A 381 40.41 -17.63 13.10
N SER A 382 41.62 -17.55 13.67
CA SER A 382 41.79 -17.35 15.12
C SER A 382 41.48 -15.91 15.57
N GLU A 383 41.78 -14.90 14.74
CA GLU A 383 41.43 -13.50 15.04
C GLU A 383 39.93 -13.26 14.78
N GLU A 384 39.37 -13.88 13.75
CA GLU A 384 37.95 -13.80 13.42
C GLU A 384 37.05 -14.37 14.54
N GLU A 385 37.47 -15.46 15.18
CA GLU A 385 36.75 -16.05 16.31
C GLU A 385 36.73 -15.12 17.53
N THR A 386 37.81 -14.37 17.79
CA THR A 386 37.88 -13.45 18.93
C THR A 386 37.00 -12.21 18.77
N GLN A 387 36.91 -11.66 17.55
CA GLN A 387 36.07 -10.50 17.26
C GLN A 387 34.57 -10.84 17.32
N SER A 388 34.18 -12.02 16.85
CA SER A 388 32.78 -12.48 16.93
C SER A 388 32.31 -12.70 18.37
N ARG A 389 33.18 -13.21 19.26
CA ARG A 389 32.89 -13.38 20.70
C ARG A 389 32.69 -12.05 21.43
N LEU A 390 33.52 -11.05 21.13
CA LEU A 390 33.37 -9.70 21.71
C LEU A 390 32.03 -9.06 21.33
N ARG A 391 31.61 -9.23 20.07
CA ARG A 391 30.33 -8.71 19.60
C ARG A 391 29.13 -9.43 20.20
N MET A 392 29.16 -10.77 20.29
CA MET A 392 28.11 -11.53 21.00
C MET A 392 27.98 -11.11 22.46
N SER A 393 29.06 -10.67 23.10
CA SER A 393 29.00 -10.10 24.46
C SER A 393 28.35 -8.72 24.51
N ILE A 394 28.44 -7.91 23.45
CA ILE A 394 27.82 -6.59 23.35
C ILE A 394 26.33 -6.72 23.00
N ASP A 395 25.98 -7.60 22.06
CA ASP A 395 24.60 -7.82 21.63
C ASP A 395 23.76 -8.50 22.74
N ASN A 396 24.39 -9.23 23.66
CA ASN A 396 23.74 -9.78 24.85
C ASN A 396 23.52 -8.77 25.99
N ILE A 397 23.90 -7.50 25.82
CA ILE A 397 23.56 -6.45 26.78
C ILE A 397 22.08 -6.09 26.62
N HIS A 398 21.23 -6.82 27.35
CA HIS A 398 19.81 -6.51 27.42
C HIS A 398 19.61 -5.17 28.12
N LEU A 399 19.10 -4.17 27.39
CA LEU A 399 18.70 -2.88 27.96
C LEU A 399 17.35 -3.03 28.67
N PRO A 400 17.29 -3.03 30.02
CA PRO A 400 16.05 -3.24 30.77
C PRO A 400 15.02 -2.12 30.53
N SER A 401 15.45 -0.95 30.04
CA SER A 401 14.61 0.20 29.71
C SER A 401 13.55 -0.13 28.66
N LEU A 402 13.84 -0.99 27.68
CA LEU A 402 12.93 -1.29 26.58
C LEU A 402 11.72 -2.11 27.06
N ARG A 403 11.92 -2.98 28.06
CA ARG A 403 10.82 -3.72 28.71
C ARG A 403 9.91 -2.79 29.52
N TRP A 404 10.49 -1.81 30.21
CA TRP A 404 9.72 -0.79 30.93
C TRP A 404 8.92 0.11 30.00
N THR A 405 9.46 0.47 28.84
CA THR A 405 8.72 1.25 27.84
C THR A 405 7.51 0.48 27.30
N ILE A 406 7.66 -0.80 26.98
CA ILE A 406 6.54 -1.65 26.52
C ILE A 406 5.47 -1.76 27.60
N PHE A 407 5.87 -1.98 28.86
CA PHE A 407 4.97 -2.03 30.01
C PHE A 407 4.20 -0.72 30.22
N LEU A 408 4.90 0.43 30.19
CA LEU A 408 4.28 1.75 30.31
C LEU A 408 3.30 2.04 29.17
N HIS A 409 3.60 1.60 27.94
CA HIS A 409 2.69 1.76 26.81
C HIS A 409 1.39 0.95 27.01
N LEU A 410 1.51 -0.30 27.46
CA LEU A 410 0.36 -1.15 27.80
C LEU A 410 -0.49 -0.55 28.93
N LEU A 411 0.17 -0.01 29.96
CA LEU A 411 -0.51 0.67 31.06
C LEU A 411 -1.27 1.91 30.58
N CYS A 412 -0.66 2.74 29.73
CA CYS A 412 -1.32 3.91 29.15
C CYS A 412 -2.54 3.53 28.32
N VAL A 413 -2.46 2.49 27.48
CA VAL A 413 -3.62 2.03 26.69
C VAL A 413 -4.75 1.56 27.61
N LEU A 414 -4.44 0.81 28.67
CA LEU A 414 -5.44 0.38 29.66
C LEU A 414 -6.13 1.57 30.35
N LEU A 415 -5.34 2.57 30.78
CA LEU A 415 -5.83 3.69 31.57
C LEU A 415 -6.62 4.70 30.73
N PHE A 416 -6.17 4.98 29.51
CA PHE A 416 -6.80 6.00 28.64
C PHE A 416 -7.87 5.45 27.70
N VAL A 417 -7.86 4.15 27.38
CA VAL A 417 -8.86 3.55 26.49
C VAL A 417 -9.80 2.62 27.26
N GLY A 418 -9.25 1.72 28.08
CA GLY A 418 -10.03 0.72 28.83
C GLY A 418 -10.86 1.31 29.97
N LEU A 419 -10.29 2.24 30.74
CA LEU A 419 -10.98 2.82 31.90
C LEU A 419 -12.18 3.70 31.48
N PRO A 420 -12.07 4.59 30.46
CA PRO A 420 -13.21 5.38 29.99
C PRO A 420 -14.30 4.55 29.33
N THR A 421 -13.98 3.44 28.64
CA THR A 421 -15.00 2.55 28.07
C THR A 421 -15.80 1.83 29.16
N ILE A 422 -15.15 1.30 30.19
CA ILE A 422 -15.83 0.66 31.33
C ILE A 422 -16.69 1.68 32.10
N LEU A 423 -16.17 2.90 32.33
CA LEU A 423 -16.94 3.98 32.94
C LEU A 423 -18.14 4.39 32.06
N GLY A 424 -17.96 4.48 30.75
CA GLY A 424 -19.05 4.78 29.80
C GLY A 424 -20.16 3.73 29.86
N LEU A 425 -19.81 2.44 29.82
CA LEU A 425 -20.76 1.33 29.90
C LEU A 425 -21.55 1.32 31.22
N THR A 426 -20.88 1.58 32.34
CA THR A 426 -21.55 1.64 33.65
C THR A 426 -22.42 2.90 33.81
N LEU A 427 -21.99 4.03 33.26
CA LEU A 427 -22.77 5.27 33.23
C LEU A 427 -24.02 5.16 32.36
N ILE A 428 -23.97 4.45 31.23
CA ILE A 428 -25.15 4.24 30.35
C ILE A 428 -26.27 3.54 31.11
N SER A 429 -25.96 2.46 31.85
CA SER A 429 -26.95 1.75 32.66
C SER A 429 -27.55 2.62 33.76
N TYR A 430 -26.74 3.49 34.38
CA TYR A 430 -27.21 4.44 35.38
C TYR A 430 -28.12 5.53 34.78
N VAL A 431 -27.73 6.10 33.64
CA VAL A 431 -28.46 7.16 32.94
C VAL A 431 -29.80 6.66 32.42
N GLU A 432 -29.90 5.40 32.00
CA GLU A 432 -31.16 4.77 31.55
C GLU A 432 -32.28 4.85 32.60
N THR A 433 -31.93 4.78 33.90
CA THR A 433 -32.91 4.86 34.99
C THR A 433 -33.41 6.29 35.28
N ARG A 434 -32.69 7.32 34.81
CA ARG A 434 -32.91 8.73 35.18
C ARG A 434 -33.44 9.59 34.05
N VAL A 435 -33.40 9.13 32.80
CA VAL A 435 -33.76 9.95 31.64
C VAL A 435 -35.27 9.90 31.37
N THR A 436 -35.90 11.05 31.54
CA THR A 436 -37.34 11.28 31.28
C THR A 436 -37.67 11.50 29.80
N ASN A 437 -36.68 11.87 28.96
CA ASN A 437 -36.84 12.05 27.52
C ASN A 437 -35.75 11.27 26.74
N PRO A 438 -36.06 10.05 26.28
CA PRO A 438 -35.08 9.19 25.61
C PRO A 438 -34.59 9.74 24.26
N THR A 439 -35.40 10.59 23.60
CA THR A 439 -35.06 11.17 22.29
C THR A 439 -33.90 12.15 22.35
N THR A 440 -33.83 13.00 23.38
CA THR A 440 -32.71 13.93 23.59
C THR A 440 -31.43 13.22 24.00
N LEU A 441 -31.54 12.11 24.74
CA LEU A 441 -30.38 11.29 25.08
C LEU A 441 -29.80 10.61 23.85
N VAL A 442 -30.66 10.01 23.00
CA VAL A 442 -30.22 9.37 21.76
C VAL A 442 -29.56 10.38 20.83
N SER A 443 -30.09 11.61 20.71
CA SER A 443 -29.41 12.64 19.91
C SER A 443 -28.05 13.04 20.48
N SER A 444 -27.93 13.21 21.80
CA SER A 444 -26.66 13.58 22.43
C SER A 444 -25.61 12.45 22.37
N ILE A 445 -26.04 11.19 22.44
CA ILE A 445 -25.17 10.03 22.25
C ILE A 445 -24.69 9.99 20.79
N SER A 446 -25.57 10.19 19.82
CA SER A 446 -25.18 10.28 18.41
C SER A 446 -24.22 11.44 18.11
N ASP A 447 -24.40 12.60 18.75
CA ASP A 447 -23.47 13.72 18.64
C ASP A 447 -22.10 13.41 19.28
N LEU A 448 -22.08 12.65 20.37
CA LEU A 448 -20.84 12.23 21.03
C LEU A 448 -20.09 11.16 20.21
N GLU A 449 -20.81 10.20 19.65
CA GLU A 449 -20.27 9.22 18.69
C GLU A 449 -19.63 9.93 17.50
N LEU A 450 -20.32 10.93 16.94
CA LEU A 450 -19.83 11.74 15.82
C LEU A 450 -18.50 12.44 16.16
N ASN A 451 -18.42 13.06 17.34
CA ASN A 451 -17.22 13.76 17.77
C ASN A 451 -16.04 12.80 18.03
N ILE A 452 -16.31 11.59 18.54
CA ILE A 452 -15.26 10.57 18.76
C ILE A 452 -14.74 10.06 17.42
N VAL A 453 -15.61 9.73 16.46
CA VAL A 453 -15.21 9.27 15.13
C VAL A 453 -14.46 10.36 14.37
N ALA A 454 -14.91 11.61 14.44
CA ALA A 454 -14.20 12.75 13.86
C ALA A 454 -12.82 12.96 14.49
N MET A 455 -12.71 12.87 15.82
CA MET A 455 -11.43 12.98 16.53
C MET A 455 -10.47 11.87 16.12
N VAL A 456 -10.91 10.61 16.10
CA VAL A 456 -10.08 9.47 15.71
C VAL A 456 -9.65 9.58 14.24
N THR A 457 -10.56 9.94 13.34
CA THR A 457 -10.27 10.11 11.91
C THR A 457 -9.26 11.23 11.69
N ASN A 458 -9.41 12.37 12.36
CA ASN A 458 -8.46 13.49 12.27
C ASN A 458 -7.10 13.13 12.89
N THR A 459 -7.07 12.34 13.97
CA THR A 459 -5.83 11.89 14.61
C THR A 459 -5.07 10.91 13.71
N VAL A 460 -5.79 9.96 13.09
CA VAL A 460 -5.20 9.01 12.13
C VAL A 460 -4.71 9.74 10.88
N HIS A 461 -5.45 10.74 10.40
CA HIS A 461 -5.03 11.59 9.29
C HIS A 461 -3.73 12.34 9.61
N TYR A 462 -3.67 12.98 10.78
CA TYR A 462 -2.49 13.72 11.25
C TYR A 462 -1.27 12.82 11.44
N ILE A 463 -1.44 11.62 12.01
CA ILE A 463 -0.38 10.63 12.15
C ILE A 463 0.09 10.13 10.77
N GLY A 464 -0.84 9.90 9.84
CA GLY A 464 -0.53 9.53 8.46
C GLY A 464 0.28 10.58 7.70
N GLU A 465 -0.03 11.86 7.94
CA GLU A 465 0.70 13.01 7.36
C GLU A 465 2.12 13.12 7.95
N LEU A 466 2.26 12.98 9.27
CA LEU A 466 3.57 13.03 9.96
C LEU A 466 4.48 11.84 9.61
N ALA A 467 3.91 10.65 9.43
CA ALA A 467 4.70 9.43 9.24
C ALA A 467 5.09 9.15 7.78
N GLY A 468 4.54 9.91 6.81
CA GLY A 468 4.76 9.65 5.38
C GLY A 468 4.25 8.28 4.90
N LEU A 469 3.48 7.57 5.73
CA LEU A 469 3.06 6.18 5.57
C LEU A 469 1.59 6.12 5.15
N PHE A 470 1.26 6.68 3.99
CA PHE A 470 -0.08 6.56 3.43
C PHE A 470 -0.40 5.14 2.91
N GLU A 471 0.61 4.28 2.68
CA GLU A 471 0.41 2.96 2.09
C GLU A 471 0.08 1.83 3.10
N SER A 472 0.45 1.96 4.39
CA SER A 472 0.13 0.97 5.44
C SER A 472 -1.19 1.25 6.19
N MET A 473 -1.91 2.30 5.81
CA MET A 473 -3.13 2.80 6.45
C MET A 473 -4.32 1.80 6.40
N TRP A 474 -4.25 0.78 5.55
CA TRP A 474 -5.30 -0.24 5.40
C TRP A 474 -5.50 -1.12 6.63
N ILE A 475 -4.44 -1.42 7.39
CA ILE A 475 -4.55 -2.28 8.59
C ILE A 475 -5.21 -1.50 9.73
N CYS A 476 -4.85 -0.23 9.92
CA CYS A 476 -5.52 0.64 10.89
C CYS A 476 -6.98 0.93 10.50
N LEU A 477 -7.27 1.11 9.21
CA LEU A 477 -8.65 1.32 8.75
C LEU A 477 -9.49 0.04 8.89
N ILE A 478 -8.93 -1.16 8.67
CA ILE A 478 -9.64 -2.44 8.89
C ILE A 478 -9.88 -2.67 10.39
N ILE A 479 -8.92 -2.33 11.26
CA ILE A 479 -9.09 -2.40 12.72
C ILE A 479 -10.16 -1.40 13.18
N LEU A 480 -10.14 -0.16 12.65
CA LEU A 480 -11.14 0.87 12.95
C LEU A 480 -12.52 0.54 12.37
N MET A 481 -12.59 -0.07 11.19
CA MET A 481 -13.86 -0.55 10.65
C MET A 481 -14.39 -1.75 11.45
N MET A 482 -13.53 -2.66 11.91
CA MET A 482 -13.96 -3.74 12.81
C MET A 482 -14.43 -3.20 14.16
N ASP A 483 -13.80 -2.17 14.72
CA ASP A 483 -14.26 -1.48 15.93
C ASP A 483 -15.60 -0.78 15.71
N GLN A 484 -15.80 -0.11 14.57
CA GLN A 484 -17.09 0.47 14.21
C GLN A 484 -18.18 -0.59 14.01
N TYR A 485 -17.86 -1.75 13.44
CA TYR A 485 -18.81 -2.86 13.33
C TYR A 485 -19.10 -3.50 14.70
N LEU A 486 -18.14 -3.54 15.63
CA LEU A 486 -18.34 -4.03 16.99
C LEU A 486 -19.23 -3.07 17.80
N LEU A 487 -18.98 -1.76 17.70
CA LEU A 487 -19.83 -0.70 18.23
C LEU A 487 -21.24 -0.71 17.61
N LEU A 488 -21.35 -0.93 16.29
CA LEU A 488 -22.64 -1.06 15.62
C LEU A 488 -23.38 -2.31 16.11
N LEU A 489 -22.68 -3.42 16.33
CA LEU A 489 -23.25 -4.66 16.87
C LEU A 489 -23.72 -4.45 18.32
N GLU A 490 -22.94 -3.76 19.16
CA GLU A 490 -23.32 -3.39 20.52
C GLU A 490 -24.53 -2.44 20.54
N VAL A 491 -24.59 -1.46 19.64
CA VAL A 491 -25.74 -0.55 19.50
C VAL A 491 -26.98 -1.29 18.99
N ILE A 492 -26.83 -2.26 18.08
CA ILE A 492 -27.94 -3.13 17.64
C ILE A 492 -28.44 -3.98 18.80
N VAL A 493 -27.54 -4.54 19.63
CA VAL A 493 -27.88 -5.30 20.83
C VAL A 493 -28.59 -4.40 21.87
N LEU A 494 -28.09 -3.19 22.12
CA LEU A 494 -28.72 -2.20 23.00
C LEU A 494 -30.10 -1.76 22.51
N ARG A 495 -30.25 -1.53 21.19
CA ARG A 495 -31.56 -1.18 20.59
C ARG A 495 -32.54 -2.35 20.62
N LEU A 496 -32.07 -3.59 20.43
CA LEU A 496 -32.88 -4.81 20.59
C LEU A 496 -33.32 -5.00 22.05
N GLN A 497 -32.43 -4.76 23.02
CA GLN A 497 -32.76 -4.83 24.45
C GLN A 497 -33.80 -3.77 24.84
N LEU A 498 -33.64 -2.52 24.38
CA LEU A 498 -34.63 -1.45 24.58
C LEU A 498 -35.99 -1.79 23.94
N LEU A 499 -35.99 -2.42 22.77
CA LEU A 499 -37.21 -2.85 22.09
C LEU A 499 -37.93 -3.98 22.84
N VAL A 500 -37.19 -4.96 23.36
CA VAL A 500 -37.73 -6.03 24.23
C VAL A 500 -38.31 -5.45 25.52
N ILE A 501 -37.65 -4.47 26.14
CA ILE A 501 -38.11 -3.82 27.36
C ILE A 501 -39.38 -2.98 27.10
N SER A 502 -39.44 -2.28 25.96
CA SER A 502 -40.62 -1.53 25.54
C SER A 502 -41.83 -2.45 25.30
N LEU A 503 -41.62 -3.59 24.62
CA LEU A 503 -42.64 -4.61 24.43
C LEU A 503 -43.13 -5.20 25.77
N ASN A 504 -42.23 -5.42 26.71
CA ASN A 504 -42.59 -5.97 28.03
C ASN A 504 -43.41 -4.96 28.86
N LYS A 505 -43.04 -3.68 28.85
CA LYS A 505 -43.84 -2.60 29.47
C LYS A 505 -45.22 -2.47 28.81
N PHE A 506 -45.29 -2.58 27.49
CA PHE A 506 -46.56 -2.58 26.75
C PHE A 506 -47.45 -3.77 27.13
N CYS A 507 -46.88 -4.99 27.24
CA CYS A 507 -47.60 -6.17 27.70
C CYS A 507 -48.15 -6.03 29.12
N ILE A 508 -47.38 -5.43 30.04
CA ILE A 508 -47.84 -5.16 31.42
C ILE A 508 -49.00 -4.15 31.43
N LEU A 509 -48.94 -3.13 30.57
CA LEU A 509 -50.00 -2.12 30.42
C LEU A 509 -51.29 -2.73 29.84
N LEU A 510 -51.15 -3.61 28.85
CA LEU A 510 -52.24 -4.38 28.27
C LEU A 510 -52.90 -5.31 29.30
N ASN A 511 -52.11 -6.00 30.12
CA ASN A 511 -52.63 -6.85 31.20
C ASN A 511 -53.38 -6.04 32.26
N LYS A 512 -52.91 -4.82 32.58
CA LYS A 512 -53.63 -3.92 33.50
C LYS A 512 -54.96 -3.44 32.92
N LEU A 513 -55.03 -3.18 31.62
CA LEU A 513 -56.26 -2.77 30.93
C LEU A 513 -57.25 -3.93 30.80
N VAL A 514 -56.77 -5.16 30.58
CA VAL A 514 -57.61 -6.37 30.53
C VAL A 514 -58.20 -6.68 31.91
N ASN A 515 -57.45 -6.51 32.99
CA ASN A 515 -57.92 -6.76 34.36
C ASN A 515 -58.82 -5.64 34.94
N GLN A 516 -59.03 -4.53 34.22
CA GLN A 516 -59.94 -3.45 34.62
C GLN A 516 -61.31 -3.53 33.92
N LYS A 517 -61.52 -4.52 33.05
CA LYS A 517 -62.83 -4.96 32.59
C LYS A 517 -63.25 -6.20 33.36
#